data_AF-A0A4Q2XH46-F1
#
_entry.id   AF-A0A4Q2XH46-F1
#
_cell.length_a   1.000
_cell.length_b   1.000
_cell.length_c   1.000
_cell.angle_alpha   90.00
_cell.angle_beta   90.00
_cell.angle_gamma   90.00
#
_symmetry.space_group_name_H-M   'P 1'
#
loop_
_entity.id
_entity.type
_entity.pdbx_description
1 polymer ?
#
loop_
_entity_poly.entity_id
_entity_poly.type
_entity_poly.pdbx_seq_one_letter_code
_entity_poly.pdbx_strand_id
1 'polypeptide(L)'
;MLARSESVVWKEGSGIREGGQVKRGERLEALAGLLELRLSNGAKVILEGPFDVELKGRMDMKLNLGRLAVTCPPSARGFTVETREGKVVDLGTEFGMRASGDGTTEVHVLTGMVTMNATNRKAISLFEGDSLKVEGGSTSLGNADASAFITRIPDQSEKEGGFVHWSFDEGAGGAGADSGRYLAMGSDAAMKLRSDVSDTYGFGKGTPPRWVEGVRGSGLSFDGVGSYAESGYLGVEGALPRTVALWVKLPEGDPSAGQGILSWGSATEYGVWQIAVDWSNQDTKGKLRIGTYGGRVVGTTDLCDGKWHHIAVVLGPGSRPGEPGNVLFYVDGKLEP
;
A
#
# COMPACT_ATOMS: atom_id res chain seq x y z
N MET A 1 15.53 -12.77 15.34
CA MET A 1 16.23 -11.54 14.93
C MET A 1 15.38 -10.80 13.91
N LEU A 2 15.38 -9.47 13.97
CA LEU A 2 14.91 -8.64 12.87
C LEU A 2 15.94 -8.69 11.75
N ALA A 3 15.60 -9.35 10.64
CA ALA A 3 16.50 -9.50 9.50
C ALA A 3 16.44 -8.30 8.56
N ARG A 4 15.23 -7.76 8.35
CA ARG A 4 15.01 -6.60 7.47
C ARG A 4 13.72 -5.87 7.84
N SER A 5 13.69 -4.58 7.59
CA SER A 5 12.54 -3.70 7.75
C SER A 5 12.45 -2.77 6.55
N GLU A 6 11.23 -2.48 6.08
CA GLU A 6 10.99 -1.48 5.03
C GLU A 6 9.86 -0.56 5.47
N SER A 7 10.18 0.74 5.55
CA SER A 7 9.24 1.80 5.89
C SER A 7 8.39 1.52 7.15
N VAL A 8 8.98 0.89 8.16
CA VAL A 8 8.26 0.53 9.40
C VAL A 8 8.01 1.77 10.24
N VAL A 9 6.73 2.00 10.55
CA VAL A 9 6.29 3.02 11.51
C VAL A 9 5.95 2.33 12.81
N TRP A 10 6.88 2.34 13.75
CA TRP A 10 6.65 1.74 15.07
C TRP A 10 5.63 2.55 15.87
N LYS A 11 4.78 1.85 16.63
CA LYS A 11 3.98 2.49 17.68
C LYS A 11 4.92 2.96 18.80
N GLU A 12 4.56 4.03 19.50
CA GLU A 12 5.35 4.55 20.61
C GLU A 12 5.67 3.46 21.66
N GLY A 13 6.94 3.37 22.07
CA GLY A 13 7.42 2.34 22.99
C GLY A 13 7.69 0.96 22.38
N SER A 14 7.41 0.79 21.08
CA SER A 14 7.80 -0.38 20.28
C SER A 14 9.03 -0.05 19.43
N GLY A 15 9.73 -1.08 18.96
CA GLY A 15 10.78 -0.90 17.96
C GLY A 15 12.03 -1.72 18.19
N ILE A 16 12.46 -2.40 17.14
CA ILE A 16 13.72 -3.14 17.07
C ILE A 16 14.50 -2.63 15.86
N ARG A 17 15.81 -2.47 16.02
CA ARG A 17 16.72 -2.15 14.90
C ARG A 17 17.04 -3.42 14.10
N GLU A 18 17.30 -3.29 12.81
CA GLU A 18 17.80 -4.42 12.02
C GLU A 18 19.04 -5.05 12.65
N GLY A 19 19.11 -6.39 12.60
CA GLY A 19 20.08 -7.20 13.34
C GLY A 19 19.75 -7.40 14.82
N GLY A 20 18.77 -6.67 15.37
CA GLY A 20 18.30 -6.79 16.74
C GLY A 20 17.64 -8.15 17.02
N GLN A 21 17.88 -8.71 18.20
CA GLN A 21 17.22 -9.94 18.63
C GLN A 21 15.83 -9.63 19.18
N VAL A 22 14.83 -10.38 18.72
CA VAL A 22 13.49 -10.39 19.31
C VAL A 22 13.50 -11.40 20.44
N LYS A 23 13.27 -10.94 21.67
CA LYS A 23 13.29 -11.75 22.88
C LYS A 23 11.95 -12.45 23.08
N ARG A 24 11.98 -13.52 23.86
CA ARG A 24 10.76 -14.16 24.35
C ARG A 24 9.94 -13.17 25.18
N GLY A 25 8.65 -13.09 24.88
CA GLY A 25 7.68 -12.16 25.48
C GLY A 25 7.73 -10.76 24.90
N GLU A 26 8.60 -10.49 23.92
CA GLU A 26 8.67 -9.18 23.28
C GLU A 26 7.48 -9.00 22.33
N ARG A 27 6.81 -7.85 22.48
CA ARG A 27 5.67 -7.44 21.66
C ARG A 27 6.12 -6.39 20.66
N LEU A 28 5.74 -6.56 19.41
CA LEU A 28 6.06 -5.67 18.30
C LEU A 28 4.76 -5.09 17.76
N GLU A 29 4.65 -3.78 17.86
CA GLU A 29 3.51 -3.00 17.39
C GLU A 29 3.98 -1.96 16.36
N ALA A 30 3.42 -2.00 15.16
CA ALA A 30 3.70 -1.03 14.09
C ALA A 30 2.40 -0.59 13.41
N LEU A 31 2.35 0.68 13.02
CA LEU A 31 1.24 1.31 12.30
C LEU A 31 1.31 1.04 10.79
N ALA A 32 2.52 0.88 10.25
CA ALA A 32 2.76 0.61 8.83
C ALA A 32 4.11 -0.07 8.59
N GLY A 33 4.32 -0.54 7.36
CA GLY A 33 5.60 -1.06 6.86
C GLY A 33 5.73 -2.59 6.90
N LEU A 34 6.87 -3.09 6.43
CA LEU A 34 7.18 -4.51 6.34
C LEU A 34 8.30 -4.91 7.29
N LEU A 35 8.14 -6.06 7.96
CA LEU A 35 9.14 -6.59 8.88
C LEU A 35 9.46 -8.05 8.54
N GLU A 36 10.72 -8.39 8.27
CA GLU A 36 11.19 -9.78 8.15
C GLU A 36 11.88 -10.20 9.44
N LEU A 37 11.29 -11.15 10.14
CA LEU A 37 11.91 -11.84 11.26
C LEU A 37 12.50 -13.17 10.80
N ARG A 38 13.74 -13.44 11.24
CA ARG A 38 14.34 -14.78 11.18
C ARG A 38 14.47 -15.32 12.58
N LEU A 39 13.73 -16.39 12.85
CA LEU A 39 13.72 -17.06 14.15
C LEU A 39 14.85 -18.09 14.24
N SER A 40 15.26 -18.43 15.46
CA SER A 40 16.40 -19.33 15.69
C SER A 40 16.14 -20.77 15.26
N ASN A 41 14.87 -21.16 15.02
CA ASN A 41 14.49 -22.46 14.47
C ASN A 41 14.54 -22.49 12.92
N GLY A 42 14.88 -21.37 12.28
CA GLY A 42 14.90 -21.20 10.83
C GLY A 42 13.59 -20.70 10.22
N ALA A 43 12.51 -20.56 10.99
CA ALA A 43 11.29 -19.96 10.49
C ALA A 43 11.54 -18.50 10.06
N LYS A 44 11.06 -18.16 8.87
CA LYS A 44 11.01 -16.79 8.38
C LYS A 44 9.57 -16.30 8.52
N VAL A 45 9.39 -15.15 9.16
CA VAL A 45 8.08 -14.51 9.33
C VAL A 45 8.15 -13.12 8.70
N ILE A 46 7.26 -12.83 7.76
CA ILE A 46 7.08 -11.47 7.26
C ILE A 46 5.80 -10.91 7.84
N LEU A 47 5.87 -9.70 8.39
CA LEU A 47 4.74 -8.95 8.91
C LEU A 47 4.47 -7.76 8.00
N GLU A 48 3.18 -7.50 7.74
CA GLU A 48 2.68 -6.33 7.03
C GLU A 48 1.88 -5.46 8.01
N GLY A 49 2.28 -4.20 8.15
CA GLY A 49 1.66 -3.23 9.03
C GLY A 49 0.30 -2.75 8.50
N PRO A 50 -0.66 -2.41 9.38
CA PRO A 50 -0.55 -2.39 10.83
C PRO A 50 -0.51 -3.80 11.45
N PHE A 51 0.38 -4.01 12.43
CA PHE A 51 0.49 -5.30 13.13
C PHE A 51 0.70 -5.14 14.64
N ASP A 52 0.26 -6.15 15.36
CA ASP A 52 0.50 -6.37 16.79
C ASP A 52 0.78 -7.87 17.00
N VAL A 53 2.05 -8.18 17.27
CA VAL A 53 2.52 -9.55 17.46
C VAL A 53 3.35 -9.68 18.73
N GLU A 54 3.30 -10.84 19.37
CA GLU A 54 4.15 -11.19 20.52
C GLU A 54 4.94 -12.46 20.22
N LEU A 55 6.26 -12.44 20.38
CA LEU A 55 7.07 -13.64 20.25
C LEU A 55 7.03 -14.45 21.56
N LYS A 56 6.22 -15.51 21.61
CA LYS A 56 6.05 -16.35 22.82
C LYS A 56 7.25 -17.26 23.08
N GLY A 57 7.99 -17.58 22.03
CA GLY A 57 9.20 -18.39 22.07
C GLY A 57 9.73 -18.69 20.67
N ARG A 58 10.62 -19.68 20.56
CA ARG A 58 11.25 -20.03 19.27
C ARG A 58 10.32 -20.81 18.33
N MET A 59 9.25 -21.40 18.85
CA MET A 59 8.30 -22.24 18.10
C MET A 59 6.89 -21.64 18.06
N ASP A 60 6.69 -20.49 18.69
CA ASP A 60 5.37 -19.97 18.96
C ASP A 60 5.38 -18.44 18.96
N MET A 61 4.41 -17.86 18.27
CA MET A 61 4.11 -16.44 18.30
C MET A 61 2.61 -16.21 18.43
N LYS A 62 2.23 -15.06 18.95
CA LYS A 62 0.85 -14.62 19.00
C LYS A 62 0.63 -13.47 18.01
N LEU A 63 -0.35 -13.63 17.14
CA LEU A 63 -0.84 -12.60 16.23
C LEU A 63 -2.14 -12.03 16.80
N ASN A 64 -2.10 -10.78 17.28
CA ASN A 64 -3.28 -10.09 17.78
C ASN A 64 -3.97 -9.31 16.64
N LEU A 65 -3.18 -8.67 15.77
CA LEU A 65 -3.65 -7.88 14.64
C LEU A 65 -2.61 -7.92 13.51
N GLY A 66 -3.10 -7.88 12.27
CA GLY A 66 -2.30 -7.65 11.08
C GLY A 66 -2.20 -8.88 10.20
N ARG A 67 -1.25 -8.85 9.27
CA ARG A 67 -0.98 -9.95 8.36
C ARG A 67 0.42 -10.46 8.52
N LEU A 68 0.55 -11.77 8.39
CA LEU A 68 1.84 -12.41 8.35
C LEU A 68 1.90 -13.51 7.29
N ALA A 69 3.08 -13.70 6.74
CA ALA A 69 3.46 -14.88 5.98
C ALA A 69 4.55 -15.63 6.74
N VAL A 70 4.41 -16.95 6.88
CA VAL A 70 5.42 -17.80 7.49
C VAL A 70 5.95 -18.75 6.44
N THR A 71 7.27 -18.84 6.34
CA THR A 71 7.97 -19.92 5.65
C THR A 71 8.66 -20.80 6.68
N CYS A 72 8.22 -22.04 6.81
CA CYS A 72 8.76 -23.00 7.75
C CYS A 72 9.63 -24.05 7.05
N PRO A 73 10.97 -24.01 7.20
CA PRO A 73 11.82 -25.12 6.80
C PRO A 73 11.56 -26.36 7.69
N PRO A 74 12.08 -27.55 7.32
CA PRO A 74 11.92 -28.77 8.14
C PRO A 74 12.35 -28.61 9.61
N SER A 75 13.35 -27.77 9.90
CA SER A 75 13.81 -27.46 11.27
C SER A 75 12.80 -26.68 12.12
N ALA A 76 11.82 -26.04 11.47
CA ALA A 76 10.79 -25.22 12.11
C ALA A 76 9.41 -25.90 12.10
N ARG A 77 9.29 -27.15 11.62
CA ARG A 77 8.03 -27.89 11.62
C ARG A 77 7.41 -27.91 13.03
N GLY A 78 6.11 -27.63 13.11
CA GLY A 78 5.39 -27.44 14.37
C GLY A 78 5.40 -26.00 14.87
N PHE A 79 5.93 -25.05 14.10
CA PHE A 79 5.80 -23.63 14.40
C PHE A 79 4.32 -23.26 14.51
N THR A 80 3.97 -22.53 15.57
CA THR A 80 2.59 -22.25 15.94
C THR A 80 2.33 -20.75 15.97
N VAL A 81 1.29 -20.32 15.26
CA VAL A 81 0.76 -18.96 15.36
C VAL A 81 -0.54 -19.01 16.15
N GLU A 82 -0.57 -18.34 17.29
CA GLU A 82 -1.74 -18.20 18.14
C GLU A 82 -2.52 -16.94 17.75
N THR A 83 -3.83 -17.05 17.61
CA THR A 83 -4.74 -15.91 17.51
C THR A 83 -5.79 -16.00 18.62
N ARG A 84 -6.71 -15.04 18.67
CA ARG A 84 -7.88 -15.13 19.56
C ARG A 84 -8.76 -16.33 19.24
N GLU A 85 -8.84 -16.74 17.97
CA GLU A 85 -9.77 -17.77 17.51
C GLU A 85 -9.18 -19.19 17.61
N GLY A 86 -7.86 -19.34 17.77
CA GLY A 86 -7.23 -20.64 17.90
C GLY A 86 -5.74 -20.64 17.62
N LYS A 87 -5.21 -21.84 17.33
CA LYS A 87 -3.78 -22.04 17.02
C LYS A 87 -3.62 -22.67 15.65
N VAL A 88 -2.83 -22.04 14.79
CA VAL A 88 -2.41 -22.61 13.52
C VAL A 88 -1.04 -23.26 13.70
N VAL A 89 -0.95 -24.55 13.42
CA VAL A 89 0.26 -25.34 13.55
C VAL A 89 0.76 -25.72 12.17
N ASP A 90 1.99 -25.29 11.88
CA ASP A 90 2.70 -25.62 10.66
C ASP A 90 3.17 -27.08 10.64
N LEU A 91 3.06 -27.74 9.49
CA LEU A 91 3.55 -29.11 9.28
C LEU A 91 4.73 -29.18 8.28
N GLY A 92 5.42 -28.06 8.05
CA GLY A 92 6.57 -27.91 7.13
C GLY A 92 6.14 -27.25 5.83
N THR A 93 5.76 -25.97 5.89
CA THR A 93 4.92 -25.35 4.86
C THR A 93 5.10 -23.83 4.79
N GLU A 94 4.56 -23.24 3.72
CA GLU A 94 4.37 -21.80 3.60
C GLU A 94 2.88 -21.45 3.73
N PHE A 95 2.54 -20.53 4.63
CA PHE A 95 1.16 -20.10 4.86
C PHE A 95 1.06 -18.63 5.23
N GLY A 96 -0.06 -18.02 4.86
CA GLY A 96 -0.44 -16.67 5.24
C GLY A 96 -1.53 -16.67 6.31
N MET A 97 -1.50 -15.69 7.21
CA MET A 97 -2.54 -15.45 8.20
C MET A 97 -2.91 -13.99 8.29
N ARG A 98 -4.20 -13.72 8.45
CA ARG A 98 -4.74 -12.40 8.77
C ARG A 98 -5.52 -12.48 10.08
N ALA A 99 -5.25 -11.56 10.99
CA ALA A 99 -6.08 -11.31 12.16
C ALA A 99 -6.61 -9.88 12.09
N SER A 100 -7.93 -9.73 12.04
CA SER A 100 -8.62 -8.44 11.96
C SER A 100 -9.13 -8.02 13.34
N GLY A 101 -9.26 -6.70 13.57
CA GLY A 101 -9.73 -6.14 14.85
C GLY A 101 -11.19 -6.47 15.20
N ASP A 102 -11.99 -6.89 14.22
CA ASP A 102 -13.36 -7.40 14.39
C ASP A 102 -13.41 -8.84 14.95
N GLY A 103 -12.25 -9.49 15.09
CA GLY A 103 -12.14 -10.86 15.56
C GLY A 103 -12.14 -11.91 14.46
N THR A 104 -12.13 -11.52 13.19
CA THR A 104 -11.94 -12.43 12.06
C THR A 104 -10.50 -12.93 12.01
N THR A 105 -10.32 -14.24 11.87
CA THR A 105 -9.02 -14.87 11.54
C THR A 105 -9.12 -15.61 10.21
N GLU A 106 -8.18 -15.38 9.31
CA GLU A 106 -8.06 -16.10 8.04
C GLU A 106 -6.71 -16.80 7.97
N VAL A 107 -6.70 -18.02 7.43
CA VAL A 107 -5.53 -18.84 7.18
C VAL A 107 -5.54 -19.25 5.72
N HIS A 108 -4.45 -19.06 4.99
CA HIS A 108 -4.31 -19.44 3.58
C HIS A 108 -3.05 -20.29 3.43
N VAL A 109 -3.19 -21.50 2.92
CA VAL A 109 -2.05 -22.41 2.73
C VAL A 109 -1.48 -22.20 1.34
N LEU A 110 -0.25 -21.69 1.28
CA LEU A 110 0.40 -21.33 0.02
C LEU A 110 1.15 -22.53 -0.56
N THR A 111 1.77 -23.36 0.28
CA THR A 111 2.45 -24.58 -0.15
C THR A 111 2.50 -25.60 0.98
N GLY A 112 1.96 -26.80 0.78
CA GLY A 112 1.99 -27.88 1.77
C GLY A 112 0.73 -28.01 2.64
N MET A 113 0.86 -28.03 3.97
CA MET A 113 -0.23 -28.31 4.91
C MET A 113 -0.07 -27.62 6.27
N VAL A 114 -1.19 -27.14 6.82
CA VAL A 114 -1.29 -26.65 8.20
C VAL A 114 -2.46 -27.31 8.94
N THR A 115 -2.47 -27.20 10.26
CA THR A 115 -3.62 -27.59 11.08
C THR A 115 -4.10 -26.41 11.91
N MET A 116 -5.38 -26.07 11.79
CA MET A 116 -6.04 -25.08 12.64
C MET A 116 -6.77 -25.76 13.81
N ASN A 117 -6.31 -25.49 15.03
CA ASN A 117 -6.99 -25.83 16.27
C ASN A 117 -7.85 -24.65 16.70
N ALA A 118 -9.05 -24.54 16.12
CA ALA A 118 -10.02 -23.51 16.49
C ALA A 118 -10.58 -23.76 17.90
N THR A 119 -10.81 -22.69 18.66
CA THR A 119 -11.32 -22.77 20.03
C THR A 119 -12.64 -23.53 20.08
N ASN A 120 -12.75 -24.52 20.96
CA ASN A 120 -13.94 -25.38 21.13
C ASN A 120 -14.38 -26.16 19.87
N ARG A 121 -13.49 -26.40 18.90
CA ARG A 121 -13.76 -27.22 17.71
C ARG A 121 -12.71 -28.31 17.52
N LYS A 122 -13.03 -29.27 16.65
CA LYS A 122 -12.05 -30.25 16.18
C LYS A 122 -11.00 -29.54 15.31
N ALA A 123 -9.79 -30.07 15.34
CA ALA A 123 -8.71 -29.66 14.46
C ALA A 123 -9.14 -29.78 12.99
N ILE A 124 -8.81 -28.77 12.18
CA ILE A 124 -9.08 -28.73 10.74
C ILE A 124 -7.72 -28.74 10.03
N SER A 125 -7.48 -29.76 9.21
CA SER A 125 -6.33 -29.80 8.30
C SER A 125 -6.65 -29.01 7.04
N LEU A 126 -5.73 -28.14 6.64
CA LEU A 126 -5.80 -27.37 5.40
C LEU A 126 -4.59 -27.74 4.54
N PHE A 127 -4.84 -27.97 3.26
CA PHE A 127 -3.84 -28.33 2.26
C PHE A 127 -3.55 -27.14 1.36
N GLU A 128 -2.50 -27.25 0.55
CA GLU A 128 -2.15 -26.26 -0.46
C GLU A 128 -3.36 -25.85 -1.30
N GLY A 129 -3.56 -24.53 -1.42
CA GLY A 129 -4.70 -23.98 -2.13
C GLY A 129 -5.95 -23.82 -1.26
N ASP A 130 -5.98 -24.32 -0.03
CA ASP A 130 -7.10 -24.12 0.89
C ASP A 130 -6.96 -22.80 1.66
N SER A 131 -8.11 -22.21 2.00
CA SER A 131 -8.21 -21.22 3.06
C SER A 131 -9.29 -21.57 4.07
N LEU A 132 -9.13 -21.02 5.27
CA LEU A 132 -10.11 -21.12 6.35
C LEU A 132 -10.29 -19.75 6.98
N LYS A 133 -11.53 -19.25 6.95
CA LYS A 133 -11.95 -18.08 7.70
C LYS A 133 -12.67 -18.53 8.97
N VAL A 134 -12.33 -17.91 10.10
CA VAL A 134 -12.95 -18.10 11.41
C VAL A 134 -13.50 -16.76 11.89
N GLU A 135 -14.81 -16.70 12.15
CA GLU A 135 -15.51 -15.48 12.55
C GLU A 135 -16.65 -15.84 13.50
N GLY A 136 -16.71 -15.20 14.68
CA GLY A 136 -17.77 -15.45 15.66
C GLY A 136 -17.89 -16.92 16.07
N GLY A 137 -16.77 -17.65 16.12
CA GLY A 137 -16.74 -19.09 16.37
C GLY A 137 -17.27 -19.97 15.25
N SER A 138 -17.64 -19.42 14.08
CA SER A 138 -17.98 -20.14 12.86
C SER A 138 -16.77 -20.29 11.94
N THR A 139 -16.79 -21.30 11.07
CA THR A 139 -15.69 -21.59 10.14
C THR A 139 -16.20 -21.75 8.72
N SER A 140 -15.55 -21.13 7.75
CA SER A 140 -15.84 -21.29 6.32
C SER A 140 -14.55 -21.60 5.55
N LEU A 141 -14.59 -22.67 4.74
CA LEU A 141 -13.50 -23.03 3.84
C LEU A 141 -13.60 -22.21 2.53
N GLY A 142 -12.46 -21.97 1.91
CA GLY A 142 -12.35 -21.31 0.62
C GLY A 142 -11.05 -21.66 -0.08
N ASN A 143 -10.69 -20.87 -1.10
CA ASN A 143 -9.41 -21.00 -1.79
C ASN A 143 -8.37 -20.06 -1.16
N ALA A 144 -7.11 -20.47 -1.16
CA ALA A 144 -5.98 -19.63 -0.78
C ALA A 144 -5.85 -18.46 -1.75
N ASP A 145 -5.50 -17.29 -1.22
CA ASP A 145 -5.16 -16.12 -2.00
C ASP A 145 -3.70 -15.79 -1.64
N ALA A 146 -2.77 -16.16 -2.51
CA ALA A 146 -1.35 -15.86 -2.30
C ALA A 146 -1.04 -14.36 -2.47
N SER A 147 -1.81 -13.65 -3.30
CA SER A 147 -1.72 -12.19 -3.40
C SER A 147 -2.16 -11.49 -2.10
N ALA A 148 -2.86 -12.26 -1.26
CA ALA A 148 -3.10 -12.19 0.19
C ALA A 148 -1.95 -11.70 1.08
N PHE A 149 -0.70 -11.97 0.69
CA PHE A 149 0.42 -11.92 1.63
C PHE A 149 1.74 -11.50 0.98
N ILE A 150 2.56 -10.79 1.74
CA ILE A 150 3.95 -10.50 1.38
C ILE A 150 4.82 -11.68 1.79
N THR A 151 5.23 -12.52 0.84
CA THR A 151 6.03 -13.73 1.12
C THR A 151 7.55 -13.48 1.04
N ARG A 152 7.96 -12.34 0.50
CA ARG A 152 9.35 -11.85 0.51
C ARG A 152 9.37 -10.33 0.58
N ILE A 153 10.26 -9.79 1.41
CA ILE A 153 10.58 -8.37 1.29
C ILE A 153 11.38 -8.21 -0.02
N PRO A 154 10.88 -7.44 -0.98
CA PRO A 154 11.51 -7.28 -2.29
C PRO A 154 12.91 -6.71 -2.14
N ASP A 155 13.90 -7.25 -2.83
CA ASP A 155 15.28 -6.75 -2.74
C ASP A 155 15.33 -5.25 -3.08
N GLN A 156 16.12 -4.48 -2.32
CA GLN A 156 16.50 -3.14 -2.76
C GLN A 156 17.24 -3.32 -4.08
N SER A 157 16.67 -2.85 -5.19
CA SER A 157 17.34 -2.98 -6.47
C SER A 157 18.62 -2.16 -6.46
N GLU A 158 19.78 -2.80 -6.63
CA GLU A 158 21.05 -2.11 -6.90
C GLU A 158 21.03 -1.39 -8.26
N LYS A 159 20.05 -1.72 -9.12
CA LYS A 159 19.82 -1.01 -10.38
C LYS A 159 19.04 0.27 -10.09
N GLU A 160 19.51 1.38 -10.65
CA GLU A 160 18.74 2.63 -10.71
C GLU A 160 17.33 2.34 -11.23
N GLY A 161 16.32 2.62 -10.41
CA GLY A 161 14.93 2.52 -10.82
C GLY A 161 14.66 3.41 -12.02
N GLY A 162 13.82 2.95 -12.94
CA GLY A 162 13.32 3.81 -13.99
C GLY A 162 12.37 4.88 -13.44
N PHE A 163 12.32 6.03 -14.10
CA PHE A 163 11.38 7.10 -13.78
C PHE A 163 10.89 7.80 -15.05
N VAL A 164 9.74 8.46 -14.93
CA VAL A 164 9.25 9.51 -15.84
C VAL A 164 9.33 10.81 -15.06
N HIS A 165 9.74 11.89 -15.71
CA HIS A 165 9.92 13.18 -15.03
C HIS A 165 9.56 14.35 -15.95
N TRP A 166 8.47 15.03 -15.60
CA TRP A 166 8.08 16.32 -16.15
C TRP A 166 8.48 17.41 -15.16
N SER A 167 9.49 18.22 -15.52
CA SER A 167 9.96 19.29 -14.63
C SER A 167 9.05 20.51 -14.65
N PHE A 168 8.28 20.68 -15.73
CA PHE A 168 7.47 21.85 -16.03
C PHE A 168 8.26 23.14 -16.22
N ASP A 169 9.53 23.06 -16.64
CA ASP A 169 10.39 24.24 -16.87
C ASP A 169 10.17 24.93 -18.23
N GLU A 170 9.31 24.39 -19.11
CA GLU A 170 9.10 24.97 -20.45
C GLU A 170 8.48 26.37 -20.40
N GLY A 171 7.60 26.63 -19.42
CA GLY A 171 6.99 27.93 -19.18
C GLY A 171 6.03 28.44 -20.27
N ALA A 172 5.92 27.75 -21.41
CA ALA A 172 5.03 28.09 -22.52
C ALA A 172 4.74 26.88 -23.42
N GLY A 173 3.75 27.01 -24.29
CA GLY A 173 3.38 25.99 -25.28
C GLY A 173 2.32 25.01 -24.79
N GLY A 174 2.02 24.00 -25.60
CA GLY A 174 0.95 23.01 -25.37
C GLY A 174 1.42 21.64 -24.92
N ALA A 175 2.69 21.49 -24.53
CA ALA A 175 3.28 20.22 -24.14
C ALA A 175 4.42 20.41 -23.13
N GLY A 176 4.73 19.37 -22.36
CA GLY A 176 5.91 19.26 -21.49
C GLY A 176 6.73 18.01 -21.81
N ALA A 177 8.05 18.13 -21.80
CA ALA A 177 8.96 17.05 -22.12
C ALA A 177 9.13 16.07 -20.95
N ASP A 178 9.24 14.78 -21.27
CA ASP A 178 9.75 13.79 -20.32
C ASP A 178 11.29 13.80 -20.34
N SER A 179 11.87 13.88 -19.15
CA SER A 179 13.32 13.75 -18.89
C SER A 179 13.67 12.46 -18.16
N GLY A 180 12.72 11.53 -18.15
CA GLY A 180 12.78 10.22 -17.53
C GLY A 180 13.84 9.29 -18.08
N ARG A 181 14.02 8.17 -17.40
CA ARG A 181 14.95 7.11 -17.77
C ARG A 181 14.30 5.75 -17.53
N TYR A 182 14.47 4.81 -18.45
CA TYR A 182 14.07 3.41 -18.36
C TYR A 182 12.56 3.10 -18.25
N LEU A 183 11.75 3.92 -17.59
CA LEU A 183 10.38 3.54 -17.23
C LEU A 183 9.38 3.67 -18.38
N ALA A 184 9.56 4.67 -19.25
CA ALA A 184 8.70 4.90 -20.41
C ALA A 184 9.35 4.51 -21.75
N MET A 185 10.37 3.64 -21.73
CA MET A 185 11.04 3.20 -22.96
C MET A 185 10.03 2.58 -23.93
N GLY A 186 9.99 3.11 -25.16
CA GLY A 186 9.04 2.67 -26.19
C GLY A 186 7.68 3.36 -26.17
N SER A 187 7.47 4.36 -25.32
CA SER A 187 6.25 5.19 -25.30
C SER A 187 6.56 6.68 -25.50
N ASP A 188 5.60 7.45 -26.02
CA ASP A 188 5.67 8.92 -26.03
C ASP A 188 5.28 9.45 -24.65
N ALA A 189 6.28 9.58 -23.78
CA ALA A 189 6.08 10.07 -22.42
C ALA A 189 5.89 11.60 -22.34
N ALA A 190 6.05 12.34 -23.44
CA ALA A 190 5.78 13.77 -23.44
C ALA A 190 4.31 14.02 -23.06
N MET A 191 4.11 15.02 -22.21
CA MET A 191 2.80 15.41 -21.74
C MET A 191 2.20 16.44 -22.70
N LYS A 192 0.90 16.32 -23.01
CA LYS A 192 0.14 17.23 -23.88
C LYS A 192 -0.95 17.91 -23.06
N LEU A 193 -1.05 19.23 -23.17
CA LEU A 193 -2.03 20.05 -22.46
C LEU A 193 -3.35 20.06 -23.24
N ARG A 194 -4.43 19.64 -22.60
CA ARG A 194 -5.73 19.40 -23.24
C ARG A 194 -6.88 19.97 -22.41
N SER A 195 -8.06 20.01 -23.02
CA SER A 195 -9.29 20.36 -22.32
C SER A 195 -10.49 19.65 -22.91
N ASP A 196 -11.44 19.29 -22.06
CA ASP A 196 -12.78 18.93 -22.50
C ASP A 196 -13.61 20.20 -22.78
N VAL A 197 -14.02 20.38 -24.03
CA VAL A 197 -14.83 21.52 -24.50
C VAL A 197 -16.31 21.18 -24.69
N SER A 198 -16.70 19.94 -24.40
CA SER A 198 -18.04 19.41 -24.67
C SER A 198 -19.06 19.70 -23.57
N ASP A 199 -18.61 20.18 -22.40
CA ASP A 199 -19.44 20.33 -21.19
C ASP A 199 -20.22 19.05 -20.83
N THR A 200 -19.61 17.89 -21.08
CA THR A 200 -20.26 16.57 -20.91
C THR A 200 -20.77 16.35 -19.49
N TYR A 201 -20.14 16.98 -18.49
CA TYR A 201 -20.44 16.79 -17.07
C TYR A 201 -21.13 18.00 -16.41
N GLY A 202 -21.51 19.03 -17.17
CA GLY A 202 -22.21 20.20 -16.63
C GLY A 202 -21.36 21.11 -15.75
N PHE A 203 -20.03 21.01 -15.81
CA PHE A 203 -19.09 21.89 -15.10
C PHE A 203 -18.69 23.13 -15.93
N GLY A 204 -19.17 23.22 -17.17
CA GLY A 204 -18.77 24.22 -18.15
C GLY A 204 -17.74 23.67 -19.16
N LYS A 205 -17.34 24.53 -20.10
CA LYS A 205 -16.30 24.22 -21.08
C LYS A 205 -14.93 24.50 -20.49
N GLY A 206 -14.07 23.50 -20.46
CA GLY A 206 -12.70 23.64 -19.99
C GLY A 206 -11.81 24.41 -20.97
N THR A 207 -10.69 24.88 -20.44
CA THR A 207 -9.57 25.48 -21.15
C THR A 207 -8.31 24.65 -20.92
N PRO A 208 -7.33 24.59 -21.84
CA PRO A 208 -6.09 23.87 -21.57
C PRO A 208 -5.35 24.44 -20.36
N PRO A 209 -4.58 23.62 -19.63
CA PRO A 209 -3.72 24.09 -18.55
C PRO A 209 -2.85 25.27 -18.96
N ARG A 210 -2.63 26.20 -18.03
CA ARG A 210 -1.79 27.39 -18.25
C ARG A 210 -0.49 27.26 -17.48
N TRP A 211 0.59 27.73 -18.08
CA TRP A 211 1.85 27.90 -17.39
C TRP A 211 1.76 29.03 -16.37
N VAL A 212 2.21 28.76 -15.16
CA VAL A 212 2.25 29.69 -14.02
C VAL A 212 3.59 29.59 -13.31
N GLU A 213 3.86 30.48 -12.35
CA GLU A 213 5.00 30.35 -11.47
C GLU A 213 4.85 29.10 -10.58
N GLY A 214 5.86 28.24 -10.61
CA GLY A 214 5.93 27.01 -9.82
C GLY A 214 6.76 27.18 -8.55
N VAL A 215 6.95 26.09 -7.80
CA VAL A 215 7.87 26.07 -6.64
C VAL A 215 9.32 26.25 -7.08
N ARG A 216 9.66 25.72 -8.26
CA ARG A 216 10.94 25.90 -8.94
C ARG A 216 10.62 26.11 -10.41
N GLY A 217 11.03 27.25 -10.97
CA GLY A 217 10.70 27.57 -12.37
C GLY A 217 9.19 27.77 -12.56
N SER A 218 8.62 27.06 -13.53
CA SER A 218 7.19 27.12 -13.84
C SER A 218 6.42 25.89 -13.34
N GLY A 219 5.10 25.99 -13.40
CA GLY A 219 4.17 24.91 -13.11
C GLY A 219 2.91 25.04 -13.98
N LEU A 220 1.95 24.14 -13.78
CA LEU A 220 0.68 24.15 -14.50
C LEU A 220 -0.48 24.49 -13.57
N SER A 221 -1.32 25.42 -14.03
CA SER A 221 -2.62 25.73 -13.43
C SER A 221 -3.73 25.09 -14.25
N PHE A 222 -4.59 24.36 -13.56
CA PHE A 222 -5.80 23.74 -14.11
C PHE A 222 -7.02 24.59 -13.75
N ASP A 223 -8.04 24.62 -14.60
CA ASP A 223 -9.23 25.45 -14.39
C ASP A 223 -10.27 24.85 -13.44
N GLY A 224 -10.09 23.60 -13.02
CA GLY A 224 -11.04 22.88 -12.16
C GLY A 224 -12.34 22.46 -12.85
N VAL A 225 -12.44 22.63 -14.18
CA VAL A 225 -13.62 22.31 -14.99
C VAL A 225 -13.33 21.14 -15.92
N GLY A 226 -12.35 21.31 -16.81
CA GLY A 226 -12.06 20.35 -17.87
C GLY A 226 -10.63 20.40 -18.39
N SER A 227 -9.73 21.18 -17.77
CA SER A 227 -8.29 21.10 -18.03
C SER A 227 -7.73 19.74 -17.61
N TYR A 228 -6.88 19.15 -18.46
CA TYR A 228 -6.04 18.03 -18.07
C TYR A 228 -4.75 18.01 -18.88
N ALA A 229 -3.79 17.22 -18.42
CA ALA A 229 -2.57 16.94 -19.13
C ALA A 229 -2.43 15.42 -19.30
N GLU A 230 -2.19 14.97 -20.53
CA GLU A 230 -2.16 13.55 -20.88
C GLU A 230 -0.78 13.15 -21.41
N SER A 231 -0.38 11.90 -21.21
CA SER A 231 0.85 11.33 -21.75
C SER A 231 0.55 9.99 -22.42
N GLY A 232 1.36 9.58 -23.39
CA GLY A 232 1.32 8.24 -23.96
C GLY A 232 1.89 7.17 -23.02
N TYR A 233 2.52 7.57 -21.92
CA TYR A 233 2.94 6.67 -20.86
C TYR A 233 1.73 6.16 -20.05
N LEU A 234 1.54 4.84 -20.03
CA LEU A 234 0.36 4.20 -19.43
C LEU A 234 0.40 4.05 -17.90
N GLY A 235 1.52 4.44 -17.28
CA GLY A 235 1.74 4.24 -15.85
C GLY A 235 2.28 2.86 -15.51
N VAL A 236 2.38 2.58 -14.21
CA VAL A 236 2.76 1.26 -13.70
C VAL A 236 1.50 0.60 -13.12
N GLU A 237 1.14 -0.57 -13.62
CA GLU A 237 -0.15 -1.21 -13.34
C GLU A 237 -0.14 -2.17 -12.13
N GLY A 238 -1.33 -2.60 -11.72
CA GLY A 238 -1.58 -3.71 -10.79
C GLY A 238 -0.97 -3.52 -9.40
N ALA A 239 -0.24 -4.53 -8.92
CA ALA A 239 0.44 -4.54 -7.62
C ALA A 239 1.97 -4.33 -7.73
N LEU A 240 2.47 -3.92 -8.90
CA LEU A 240 3.89 -3.60 -9.06
C LEU A 240 4.29 -2.44 -8.11
N PRO A 241 5.52 -2.38 -7.60
CA PRO A 241 5.94 -1.24 -6.80
C PRO A 241 6.01 0.04 -7.63
N ARG A 242 5.67 1.17 -7.01
CA ARG A 242 5.83 2.49 -7.65
C ARG A 242 5.88 3.60 -6.61
N THR A 243 6.50 4.70 -7.00
CA THR A 243 6.45 5.95 -6.24
C THR A 243 6.04 7.07 -7.19
N VAL A 244 5.11 7.92 -6.76
CA VAL A 244 4.77 9.17 -7.43
C VAL A 244 5.13 10.30 -6.47
N ALA A 245 5.93 11.26 -6.92
CA ALA A 245 6.30 12.44 -6.15
C ALA A 245 6.10 13.69 -6.99
N LEU A 246 5.45 14.71 -6.44
CA LEU A 246 5.22 15.98 -7.11
C LEU A 246 4.94 17.13 -6.12
N TRP A 247 5.08 18.36 -6.61
CA TRP A 247 4.53 19.54 -5.96
C TRP A 247 3.09 19.76 -6.41
N VAL A 248 2.18 20.01 -5.47
CA VAL A 248 0.77 20.31 -5.74
C VAL A 248 0.31 21.51 -4.92
N LYS A 249 -0.57 22.32 -5.48
CA LYS A 249 -1.23 23.43 -4.79
C LYS A 249 -2.72 23.36 -5.07
N LEU A 250 -3.52 23.26 -4.02
CA LEU A 250 -4.97 23.14 -4.13
C LEU A 250 -5.65 24.43 -3.64
N PRO A 251 -6.86 24.75 -4.15
CA PRO A 251 -7.64 25.89 -3.65
C PRO A 251 -7.89 25.78 -2.14
N GLU A 252 -7.95 26.93 -1.48
CA GLU A 252 -8.30 27.00 -0.06
C GLU A 252 -9.78 26.67 0.15
N GLY A 253 -10.07 25.84 1.15
CA GLY A 253 -11.42 25.53 1.61
C GLY A 253 -11.94 24.15 1.19
N ASP A 254 -13.20 23.87 1.56
CA ASP A 254 -13.82 22.56 1.36
C ASP A 254 -13.95 22.20 -0.14
N PRO A 255 -13.33 21.10 -0.61
CA PRO A 255 -13.54 20.64 -1.98
C PRO A 255 -15.00 20.18 -2.15
N SER A 256 -15.66 20.74 -3.17
CA SER A 256 -17.05 20.41 -3.54
C SER A 256 -17.16 19.25 -4.52
N ALA A 257 -16.03 18.84 -5.12
CA ALA A 257 -15.92 17.73 -6.06
C ALA A 257 -14.53 17.09 -5.97
N GLY A 258 -14.37 15.91 -6.58
CA GLY A 258 -13.09 15.22 -6.62
C GLY A 258 -12.06 15.97 -7.46
N GLN A 259 -11.05 16.52 -6.81
CA GLN A 259 -9.91 17.14 -7.48
C GLN A 259 -8.85 16.07 -7.77
N GLY A 260 -8.88 15.55 -9.00
CA GLY A 260 -7.87 14.62 -9.49
C GLY A 260 -6.52 15.31 -9.64
N ILE A 261 -5.48 14.71 -9.04
CA ILE A 261 -4.09 15.20 -9.15
C ILE A 261 -3.37 14.44 -10.26
N LEU A 262 -3.48 13.11 -10.25
CA LEU A 262 -2.85 12.23 -11.22
C LEU A 262 -3.61 10.91 -11.29
N SER A 263 -3.81 10.37 -12.49
CA SER A 263 -4.52 9.10 -12.66
C SER A 263 -4.01 8.31 -13.85
N TRP A 264 -4.02 6.98 -13.75
CA TRP A 264 -3.87 6.07 -14.88
C TRP A 264 -4.65 4.77 -14.63
N GLY A 265 -4.69 3.88 -15.63
CA GLY A 265 -5.38 2.59 -15.55
C GLY A 265 -6.83 2.64 -16.04
N SER A 266 -7.60 1.60 -15.71
CA SER A 266 -8.97 1.39 -16.18
C SER A 266 -9.98 1.42 -15.03
N ALA A 267 -11.25 1.76 -15.33
CA ALA A 267 -12.35 1.76 -14.37
C ALA A 267 -12.85 0.33 -14.04
N THR A 268 -11.94 -0.58 -13.74
CA THR A 268 -12.21 -1.93 -13.24
C THR A 268 -11.75 -2.03 -11.79
N GLU A 269 -12.27 -2.99 -11.03
CA GLU A 269 -11.88 -3.19 -9.63
C GLU A 269 -10.35 -3.36 -9.49
N TYR A 270 -9.72 -2.52 -8.67
CA TYR A 270 -8.26 -2.42 -8.49
C TYR A 270 -7.45 -2.05 -9.75
N GLY A 271 -8.12 -1.67 -10.84
CA GLY A 271 -7.51 -1.38 -12.14
C GLY A 271 -7.13 0.09 -12.36
N VAL A 272 -7.68 1.01 -11.57
CA VAL A 272 -7.30 2.43 -11.61
C VAL A 272 -6.27 2.72 -10.52
N TRP A 273 -5.39 3.66 -10.79
CA TRP A 273 -4.59 4.32 -9.77
C TRP A 273 -4.87 5.81 -9.86
N GLN A 274 -5.57 6.35 -8.87
CA GLN A 274 -5.94 7.76 -8.84
C GLN A 274 -5.45 8.43 -7.57
N ILE A 275 -4.53 9.38 -7.71
CA ILE A 275 -4.16 10.35 -6.68
C ILE A 275 -5.10 11.54 -6.78
N ALA A 276 -5.77 11.87 -5.68
CA ALA A 276 -6.70 12.99 -5.58
C ALA A 276 -6.73 13.50 -4.15
N VAL A 277 -7.49 14.55 -3.87
CA VAL A 277 -7.99 14.79 -2.51
C VAL A 277 -9.35 14.15 -2.32
N ASP A 278 -9.66 13.77 -1.09
CA ASP A 278 -11.00 13.38 -0.73
C ASP A 278 -11.93 14.60 -0.66
N TRP A 279 -13.15 14.40 -1.12
CA TRP A 279 -14.22 15.40 -1.15
C TRP A 279 -15.54 14.83 -0.59
N SER A 280 -15.59 13.52 -0.41
CA SER A 280 -16.84 12.77 -0.21
C SER A 280 -17.22 12.59 1.25
N ASN A 281 -16.24 12.55 2.16
CA ASN A 281 -16.47 12.37 3.59
C ASN A 281 -16.03 13.62 4.34
N GLN A 282 -16.94 14.19 5.14
CA GLN A 282 -16.76 15.43 5.88
C GLN A 282 -15.50 15.43 6.76
N ASP A 283 -15.15 14.30 7.39
CA ASP A 283 -13.99 14.20 8.28
C ASP A 283 -12.65 14.10 7.53
N THR A 284 -12.70 13.81 6.24
CA THR A 284 -11.51 13.59 5.41
C THR A 284 -11.41 14.49 4.20
N LYS A 285 -12.31 15.46 4.04
CA LYS A 285 -12.24 16.46 2.98
C LYS A 285 -10.87 17.16 2.96
N GLY A 286 -10.38 17.40 1.75
CA GLY A 286 -9.11 18.08 1.51
C GLY A 286 -7.87 17.20 1.74
N LYS A 287 -8.03 16.01 2.33
CA LYS A 287 -6.91 15.10 2.61
C LYS A 287 -6.51 14.30 1.38
N LEU A 288 -5.21 14.02 1.26
CA LEU A 288 -4.66 13.20 0.19
C LEU A 288 -5.34 11.82 0.14
N ARG A 289 -5.64 11.33 -1.06
CA ARG A 289 -6.37 10.08 -1.28
C ARG A 289 -5.80 9.31 -2.46
N ILE A 290 -5.75 7.98 -2.28
CA ILE A 290 -5.66 7.02 -3.38
C ILE A 290 -7.01 6.34 -3.58
N GLY A 291 -7.48 6.34 -4.82
CA GLY A 291 -8.61 5.54 -5.26
C GLY A 291 -8.16 4.47 -6.24
N THR A 292 -8.60 3.23 -6.03
CA THR A 292 -8.30 2.11 -6.92
C THR A 292 -9.51 1.45 -7.53
N TYR A 293 -10.69 2.07 -7.44
CA TYR A 293 -11.97 1.49 -7.84
C TYR A 293 -12.27 0.21 -7.02
N GLY A 294 -13.09 0.35 -5.96
CA GLY A 294 -13.27 -0.70 -4.94
C GLY A 294 -12.35 -0.56 -3.73
N GLY A 295 -11.21 0.11 -3.87
CA GLY A 295 -10.28 0.45 -2.78
C GLY A 295 -10.09 1.96 -2.59
N ARG A 296 -9.86 2.37 -1.34
CA ARG A 296 -9.65 3.77 -0.96
C ARG A 296 -8.71 3.86 0.25
N VAL A 297 -7.63 4.63 0.09
CA VAL A 297 -6.71 4.98 1.19
C VAL A 297 -6.70 6.51 1.31
N VAL A 298 -6.86 7.03 2.53
CA VAL A 298 -6.93 8.47 2.78
C VAL A 298 -5.93 8.83 3.85
N GLY A 299 -5.21 9.91 3.60
CA GLY A 299 -4.24 10.53 4.47
C GLY A 299 -4.88 11.30 5.63
N THR A 300 -4.04 12.05 6.32
CA THR A 300 -4.45 12.84 7.49
C THR A 300 -4.28 14.34 7.31
N THR A 301 -3.34 14.78 6.48
CA THR A 301 -3.05 16.20 6.23
C THR A 301 -4.03 16.76 5.22
N ASP A 302 -4.69 17.86 5.58
CA ASP A 302 -5.50 18.64 4.65
C ASP A 302 -4.57 19.48 3.75
N LEU A 303 -4.73 19.33 2.43
CA LEU A 303 -3.94 20.01 1.41
C LEU A 303 -4.66 21.22 0.80
N CYS A 304 -5.93 21.47 1.17
CA CYS A 304 -6.77 22.55 0.65
C CYS A 304 -6.57 23.85 1.45
N ASP A 305 -5.31 24.29 1.57
CA ASP A 305 -4.91 25.47 2.34
C ASP A 305 -4.36 26.62 1.48
N GLY A 306 -4.44 26.48 0.15
CA GLY A 306 -3.94 27.48 -0.79
C GLY A 306 -2.40 27.54 -0.89
N LYS A 307 -1.65 26.58 -0.35
CA LYS A 307 -0.18 26.54 -0.41
C LYS A 307 0.34 25.38 -1.27
N TRP A 308 1.61 25.49 -1.64
CA TRP A 308 2.33 24.40 -2.30
C TRP A 308 2.76 23.36 -1.26
N HIS A 309 2.45 22.09 -1.53
CA HIS A 309 2.91 20.94 -0.76
C HIS A 309 3.67 19.98 -1.65
N HIS A 310 4.74 19.40 -1.13
CA HIS A 310 5.42 18.29 -1.79
C HIS A 310 4.80 16.98 -1.29
N ILE A 311 4.16 16.24 -2.19
CA ILE A 311 3.59 14.93 -1.85
C ILE A 311 4.43 13.81 -2.45
N ALA A 312 4.55 12.70 -1.71
CA ALA A 312 5.02 11.44 -2.27
C ALA A 312 4.06 10.30 -1.87
N VAL A 313 3.67 9.50 -2.85
CA VAL A 313 2.83 8.33 -2.66
C VAL A 313 3.63 7.09 -3.07
N VAL A 314 3.83 6.18 -2.13
CA VAL A 314 4.65 4.99 -2.31
C VAL A 314 3.79 3.74 -2.17
N LEU A 315 3.76 2.92 -3.23
CA LEU A 315 3.30 1.54 -3.16
C LEU A 315 4.55 0.65 -3.09
N GLY A 316 4.75 0.04 -1.93
CA GLY A 316 5.84 -0.91 -1.72
C GLY A 316 5.63 -2.19 -2.54
N PRO A 317 6.67 -2.97 -2.82
CA PRO A 317 6.47 -4.17 -3.61
C PRO A 317 5.80 -5.26 -2.78
N GLY A 318 4.80 -5.89 -3.40
CA GLY A 318 3.86 -6.80 -2.75
C GLY A 318 2.67 -6.09 -2.06
N SER A 319 2.75 -4.79 -1.82
CA SER A 319 1.65 -4.01 -1.25
C SER A 319 0.42 -3.99 -2.15
N ARG A 320 -0.77 -3.96 -1.56
CA ARG A 320 -2.03 -3.81 -2.30
C ARG A 320 -2.46 -2.35 -2.39
N PRO A 321 -2.76 -1.83 -3.59
CA PRO A 321 -3.01 -0.40 -3.77
C PRO A 321 -4.34 0.06 -3.15
N GLY A 322 -5.28 -0.85 -2.89
CA GLY A 322 -6.62 -0.54 -2.35
C GLY A 322 -6.78 -0.67 -0.84
N GLU A 323 -5.75 -1.10 -0.11
CA GLU A 323 -5.86 -1.42 1.33
C GLU A 323 -5.11 -0.41 2.21
N PRO A 324 -5.72 0.08 3.30
CA PRO A 324 -5.04 0.95 4.26
C PRO A 324 -3.80 0.27 4.87
N GLY A 325 -2.70 1.03 5.02
CA GLY A 325 -1.41 0.52 5.52
C GLY A 325 -0.43 0.07 4.42
N ASN A 326 -0.92 -0.12 3.20
CA ASN A 326 -0.14 -0.63 2.07
C ASN A 326 0.34 0.47 1.11
N VAL A 327 -0.20 1.67 1.26
CA VAL A 327 0.26 2.87 0.56
C VAL A 327 0.77 3.86 1.59
N LEU A 328 2.00 4.35 1.40
CA LEU A 328 2.58 5.35 2.26
C LEU A 328 2.41 6.72 1.64
N PHE A 329 1.92 7.67 2.43
CA PHE A 329 1.84 9.07 2.06
C PHE A 329 2.90 9.87 2.78
N TYR A 330 3.58 10.74 2.06
CA TYR A 330 4.46 11.75 2.62
C TYR A 330 3.95 13.11 2.20
N VAL A 331 3.79 14.03 3.14
CA VAL A 331 3.45 15.44 2.90
C VAL A 331 4.58 16.29 3.48
N ASP A 332 5.19 17.12 2.63
CA ASP A 332 6.35 17.96 2.96
C ASP A 332 7.50 17.19 3.62
N GLY A 333 7.73 15.98 3.12
CA GLY A 333 8.77 15.07 3.60
C GLY A 333 8.44 14.34 4.90
N LYS A 334 7.24 14.51 5.47
CA LYS A 334 6.77 13.81 6.67
C LYS A 334 5.83 12.68 6.28
N LEU A 335 6.09 11.47 6.79
CA LEU A 335 5.19 10.33 6.64
C LEU A 335 3.88 10.60 7.39
N GLU A 336 2.76 10.36 6.73
CA GLU A 336 1.46 10.39 7.35
C GLU A 336 1.20 9.13 8.21
N PRO A 337 0.54 9.27 9.36
CA PRO A 337 0.26 8.20 10.31
C PRO A 337 -0.78 7.17 9.86
#